data_AF-A0A7C4L7R3-F1
#
_entry.id   AF-A0A7C4L7R3-F1
#
_cell.length_a   1.000
_cell.length_b   1.000
_cell.length_c   1.000
_cell.angle_alpha   90.00
_cell.angle_beta   90.00
_cell.angle_gamma   90.00
#
_symmetry.space_group_name_H-M   'P 1'
#
loop_
_entity.id
_entity.type
_entity.pdbx_description
1 polymer ?
#
loop_
_entity_poly.entity_id
_entity_poly.type
_entity_poly.pdbx_seq_one_letter_code
_entity_poly.pdbx_strand_id
1 'polypeptide(L)'
;MLVYKDIWQEISKKEIIELLTTSDKLLEAMIREGKKADYDYDKFLTIIDDRELITQAEKRFFEKKYRMGLNNNLEEINIEDPKRESEEIIDGLKKEIKKEKLNQIAKDLKLAEDYHDREAVKYLRNQWNQILNS
;
A
#
# COMPACT_ATOMS: atom_id res chain seq x y z
N MET A 1 -10.24 4.01 0.14
CA MET A 1 -10.07 2.68 -0.50
C MET A 1 -11.05 1.64 0.06
N LEU A 2 -11.02 1.27 1.35
CA LEU A 2 -11.95 0.27 1.95
C LEU A 2 -13.45 0.61 1.83
N VAL A 3 -13.78 1.90 1.70
CA VAL A 3 -15.17 2.39 1.62
C VAL A 3 -15.78 2.26 0.22
N TYR A 4 -14.95 2.25 -0.83
CA TYR A 4 -15.41 2.34 -2.22
C TYR A 4 -15.08 1.07 -2.99
N LYS A 5 -16.10 0.24 -3.23
CA LYS A 5 -16.01 -1.04 -3.93
C LYS A 5 -15.25 -0.93 -5.25
N ASP A 6 -15.61 0.04 -6.09
CA ASP A 6 -15.05 0.19 -7.43
C ASP A 6 -13.55 0.55 -7.41
N ILE A 7 -13.15 1.38 -6.45
CA ILE A 7 -11.74 1.77 -6.24
C ILE A 7 -10.92 0.56 -5.79
N TRP A 8 -11.44 -0.22 -4.85
CA TRP A 8 -10.76 -1.43 -4.39
C TRP A 8 -10.64 -2.46 -5.52
N GLN A 9 -11.68 -2.64 -6.33
CA GLN A 9 -11.64 -3.46 -7.53
C GLN A 9 -10.59 -3.01 -8.53
N GLU A 10 -10.52 -1.71 -8.83
CA GLU A 10 -9.57 -1.14 -9.77
C GLU A 10 -8.13 -1.37 -9.32
N ILE A 11 -7.84 -1.14 -8.04
CA ILE A 11 -6.50 -1.33 -7.46
C ILE A 11 -6.09 -2.80 -7.48
N SER A 12 -7.02 -3.71 -7.21
CA SER A 12 -6.74 -5.15 -7.23
C SER A 12 -6.58 -5.72 -8.64
N LYS A 13 -7.02 -5.00 -9.68
CA LYS A 13 -6.86 -5.39 -11.09
C LYS A 13 -5.59 -4.85 -11.72
N LYS A 14 -5.12 -3.68 -11.28
CA LYS A 14 -3.84 -3.12 -11.75
C LYS A 14 -2.71 -4.00 -11.18
N GLU A 15 -1.66 -4.25 -11.98
CA GLU A 15 -0.42 -4.97 -11.60
C GLU A 15 0.40 -4.29 -10.48
N ILE A 16 -0.24 -3.50 -9.61
CA ILE A 16 0.35 -2.90 -8.41
C ILE A 16 0.54 -3.97 -7.33
N ILE A 17 0.00 -5.16 -7.52
CA ILE A 17 0.13 -6.32 -6.63
C ILE A 17 1.62 -6.62 -6.35
N GLU A 18 2.48 -6.63 -7.36
CA GLU A 18 3.93 -6.91 -7.16
C GLU A 18 4.69 -5.78 -6.46
N LEU A 19 4.14 -4.55 -6.48
CA LEU A 19 4.76 -3.37 -5.87
C LEU A 19 4.32 -3.18 -4.41
N LEU A 20 3.07 -3.48 -4.08
CA LEU A 20 2.46 -3.15 -2.79
C LEU A 20 2.62 -4.26 -1.73
N THR A 21 3.02 -5.46 -2.13
CA THR A 21 3.10 -6.66 -1.26
C THR A 21 4.23 -6.67 -0.23
N THR A 22 5.01 -5.59 -0.06
CA THR A 22 6.22 -5.65 0.78
C THR A 22 6.20 -4.84 2.07
N SER A 23 5.23 -3.94 2.31
CA SER A 23 5.27 -3.08 3.51
C SER A 23 3.97 -2.94 4.30
N ASP A 24 2.79 -3.08 3.67
CA ASP A 24 1.50 -2.92 4.35
C ASP A 24 0.68 -4.21 4.30
N LYS A 25 0.61 -4.91 5.44
CA LYS A 25 -0.11 -6.18 5.59
C LYS A 25 -1.62 -6.05 5.37
N LEU A 26 -2.21 -4.90 5.72
CA LEU A 26 -3.64 -4.66 5.51
C LEU A 26 -3.91 -4.49 4.02
N LEU A 27 -3.09 -3.70 3.32
CA LEU A 27 -3.18 -3.53 1.88
C LEU A 27 -2.98 -4.86 1.14
N GLU A 28 -2.00 -5.65 1.56
CA GLU A 28 -1.76 -7.00 1.03
C GLU A 28 -3.01 -7.89 1.20
N ALA A 29 -3.56 -7.95 2.42
CA ALA A 29 -4.77 -8.72 2.70
C ALA A 29 -5.96 -8.23 1.87
N MET A 30 -6.13 -6.92 1.73
CA MET A 30 -7.18 -6.33 0.90
C MET A 30 -7.05 -6.75 -0.57
N ILE A 31 -5.85 -6.73 -1.15
CA ILE A 31 -5.63 -7.11 -2.54
C ILE A 31 -5.88 -8.62 -2.73
N ARG A 32 -5.34 -9.43 -1.82
CA ARG A 32 -5.40 -10.90 -1.91
C ARG A 32 -6.80 -11.46 -1.70
N GLU A 33 -7.50 -10.95 -0.68
CA GLU A 33 -8.81 -11.44 -0.26
C GLU A 33 -9.97 -10.63 -0.83
N GLY A 34 -9.71 -9.45 -1.41
CA GLY A 34 -10.76 -8.54 -1.90
C GLY A 34 -11.71 -9.19 -2.91
N LYS A 35 -11.20 -10.02 -3.82
CA LYS A 35 -12.06 -10.77 -4.76
C LYS A 35 -12.98 -11.76 -4.05
N LYS A 36 -12.50 -12.44 -3.00
CA LYS A 36 -13.32 -13.39 -2.20
C LYS A 36 -14.36 -12.65 -1.36
N ALA A 37 -14.01 -11.46 -0.89
CA ALA A 37 -14.92 -10.57 -0.18
C ALA A 37 -15.93 -9.87 -1.09
N ASP A 38 -15.89 -10.05 -2.42
CA ASP A 38 -16.63 -9.23 -3.39
C ASP A 38 -16.39 -7.71 -3.18
N TYR A 39 -15.19 -7.37 -2.70
CA TYR A 39 -14.73 -6.03 -2.39
C TYR A 39 -15.66 -5.28 -1.43
N ASP A 40 -16.32 -6.05 -0.56
CA ASP A 40 -17.19 -5.57 0.48
C ASP A 40 -16.44 -5.60 1.82
N TYR A 41 -16.54 -4.50 2.56
CA TYR A 41 -15.81 -4.32 3.81
C TYR A 41 -16.25 -5.33 4.88
N ASP A 42 -17.56 -5.49 5.05
CA ASP A 42 -18.11 -6.37 6.08
C ASP A 42 -17.75 -7.82 5.80
N LYS A 43 -17.88 -8.26 4.54
CA LYS A 43 -17.43 -9.60 4.12
C LYS A 43 -15.92 -9.79 4.29
N PHE A 44 -15.12 -8.76 4.02
CA PHE A 44 -13.67 -8.85 4.20
C PHE A 44 -13.27 -9.09 5.65
N LEU A 45 -13.91 -8.42 6.60
CA LEU A 45 -13.68 -8.66 8.03
C LEU A 45 -13.99 -10.10 8.45
N THR A 46 -14.94 -10.78 7.77
CA THR A 46 -15.23 -12.20 8.05
C THR A 46 -14.22 -13.19 7.47
N ILE A 47 -13.41 -12.74 6.50
CA ILE A 47 -12.43 -13.60 5.81
C ILE A 47 -11.06 -13.53 6.47
N ILE A 48 -10.70 -12.38 7.06
CA ILE A 48 -9.44 -12.21 7.79
C ILE A 48 -9.57 -12.76 9.21
N ASP A 49 -8.60 -13.59 9.62
CA ASP A 49 -8.54 -14.18 10.98
C ASP A 49 -7.48 -13.52 11.87
N ASP A 50 -6.85 -12.46 11.37
CA ASP A 50 -5.84 -11.69 12.10
C ASP A 50 -6.50 -10.51 12.81
N ARG A 51 -6.56 -10.57 14.13
CA ARG A 51 -7.16 -9.53 14.98
C ARG A 51 -6.47 -8.17 14.86
N GLU A 52 -5.16 -8.15 14.60
CA GLU A 52 -4.43 -6.90 14.39
C GLU A 52 -4.88 -6.26 13.07
N LEU A 53 -5.01 -7.05 12.00
CA LEU A 53 -5.52 -6.57 10.71
C LEU A 53 -6.97 -6.10 10.79
N ILE A 54 -7.83 -6.79 11.54
CA ILE A 54 -9.21 -6.35 11.79
C ILE A 54 -9.22 -4.97 12.45
N THR A 55 -8.45 -4.80 13.52
CA THR A 55 -8.37 -3.52 14.24
C THR A 55 -7.86 -2.39 13.33
N GLN A 56 -6.88 -2.67 12.48
CA GLN A 56 -6.36 -1.70 11.51
C GLN A 56 -7.41 -1.36 10.44
N ALA A 57 -8.13 -2.36 9.93
CA ALA A 57 -9.18 -2.17 8.92
C ALA A 57 -10.32 -1.28 9.47
N GLU A 58 -10.78 -1.56 10.69
CA GLU A 58 -11.83 -0.78 11.39
C GLU A 58 -11.43 0.67 11.58
N LYS A 59 -10.22 0.89 12.10
CA LYS A 59 -9.68 2.23 12.29
C LYS A 59 -9.64 3.00 10.97
N ARG A 60 -9.08 2.40 9.91
CA ARG A 60 -8.95 3.03 8.60
C ARG A 60 -10.30 3.30 7.94
N PHE A 61 -11.24 2.36 8.05
CA PHE A 61 -12.59 2.52 7.55
C PHE A 61 -13.28 3.68 8.25
N PHE A 62 -13.21 3.75 9.57
CA PHE A 62 -13.82 4.82 10.35
C PHE A 62 -13.20 6.19 10.03
N GLU A 63 -11.88 6.31 10.02
CA GLU A 63 -11.16 7.55 9.68
C GLU A 63 -11.50 8.08 8.27
N LYS A 64 -11.82 7.18 7.33
CA LYS A 64 -12.14 7.53 5.95
C LYS A 64 -13.63 7.75 5.70
N LYS A 65 -14.50 7.12 6.49
CA LYS A 65 -15.94 7.23 6.35
C LYS A 65 -16.54 8.32 7.24
N TYR A 66 -15.91 8.64 8.36
CA TYR A 66 -16.49 9.52 9.38
C TYR A 66 -15.51 10.59 9.85
N ARG A 67 -16.05 11.79 10.14
CA ARG A 67 -15.33 12.88 10.81
C ARG A 67 -16.19 13.47 11.93
N MET A 68 -15.55 14.10 12.91
CA MET A 68 -16.23 14.94 13.90
C MET A 68 -16.61 16.27 13.25
N GLY A 69 -17.90 16.57 13.19
CA GLY A 69 -18.43 17.87 12.81
C GLY A 69 -18.24 18.91 13.92
N LEU A 70 -18.36 20.20 13.58
CA LEU A 70 -18.20 21.32 14.52
C LEU A 70 -19.17 21.27 15.72
N ASN A 71 -20.27 20.53 15.57
CA ASN A 71 -21.30 20.36 16.59
C ASN A 71 -21.10 19.11 17.47
N ASN A 72 -19.90 18.51 17.48
CA ASN A 72 -19.61 17.21 18.11
C ASN A 72 -20.47 16.03 17.60
N ASN A 73 -21.09 16.18 16.42
CA ASN A 73 -21.80 15.09 15.76
C ASN A 73 -20.87 14.37 14.79
N LEU A 74 -21.08 13.06 14.64
CA LEU A 74 -20.39 12.27 13.63
C LEU A 74 -21.00 12.58 12.25
N GLU A 75 -20.19 13.04 11.31
CA GLU A 75 -20.58 13.29 9.92
C GLU A 75 -19.93 12.25 9.01
N GLU A 76 -20.68 11.76 8.02
CA GLU A 76 -20.08 10.96 6.96
C GLU A 76 -19.25 11.85 6.01
N ILE A 77 -18.02 11.42 5.75
CA ILE A 77 -17.15 12.08 4.79
C ILE A 77 -17.63 11.68 3.40
N ASN A 78 -18.23 12.62 2.68
CA ASN A 78 -18.53 12.45 1.28
C ASN A 78 -17.34 12.96 0.47
N ILE A 79 -16.56 12.04 -0.09
CA ILE A 79 -15.40 12.39 -0.94
C ILE A 79 -15.95 12.67 -2.34
N GLU A 80 -15.75 13.89 -2.84
CA GLU A 80 -16.26 14.32 -4.16
C GLU A 80 -15.65 13.50 -5.32
N ASP A 81 -14.37 13.10 -5.20
CA ASP A 81 -13.68 12.25 -6.17
C ASP A 81 -12.82 11.18 -5.49
N PRO A 82 -13.43 10.03 -5.13
CA PRO A 82 -12.73 8.92 -4.49
C PRO A 82 -11.63 8.30 -5.36
N LYS A 83 -11.72 8.48 -6.69
CA LYS A 83 -10.74 7.94 -7.63
C LYS A 83 -9.45 8.73 -7.56
N ARG A 84 -9.53 10.06 -7.65
CA ARG A 84 -8.36 10.93 -7.55
C ARG A 84 -7.62 10.74 -6.22
N GLU A 85 -8.33 10.68 -5.10
CA GLU A 85 -7.70 10.42 -3.80
C GLU A 85 -6.95 9.08 -3.80
N SER A 86 -7.54 8.04 -4.41
CA SER A 86 -6.90 6.74 -4.51
C SER A 86 -5.64 6.75 -5.38
N GLU A 87 -5.63 7.51 -6.47
CA GLU A 87 -4.47 7.68 -7.35
C GLU A 87 -3.33 8.39 -6.61
N GLU A 88 -3.64 9.44 -5.86
CA GLU A 88 -2.66 10.17 -5.03
C GLU A 88 -2.04 9.27 -3.96
N ILE A 89 -2.86 8.44 -3.29
CA ILE A 89 -2.38 7.45 -2.31
C ILE A 89 -1.45 6.43 -2.98
N ILE A 90 -1.84 5.87 -4.12
CA ILE A 90 -1.04 4.89 -4.87
C ILE A 90 0.31 5.49 -5.27
N ASP A 91 0.32 6.72 -5.77
CA ASP A 91 1.55 7.38 -6.19
C ASP A 91 2.45 7.73 -4.99
N GLY A 92 1.87 8.06 -3.84
CA GLY A 92 2.60 8.15 -2.57
C GLY A 92 3.29 6.84 -2.20
N LEU A 93 2.55 5.73 -2.22
CA LEU A 93 3.07 4.40 -1.90
C LEU A 93 4.20 3.99 -2.84
N LYS A 94 4.06 4.22 -4.15
CA LYS A 94 5.13 3.96 -5.13
C LYS A 94 6.42 4.71 -4.78
N LYS A 95 6.33 5.97 -4.35
CA LYS A 95 7.51 6.77 -3.95
C LYS A 95 8.17 6.19 -2.71
N GLU A 96 7.38 5.78 -1.72
CA GLU A 96 7.91 5.16 -0.49
C GLU A 96 8.59 3.83 -0.78
N ILE A 97 7.99 2.97 -1.60
CA ILE A 97 8.58 1.70 -2.03
C ILE A 97 9.89 1.92 -2.77
N LYS A 98 9.93 2.88 -3.71
CA LYS A 98 11.18 3.24 -4.41
C LYS A 98 12.26 3.66 -3.41
N LYS A 99 11.91 4.51 -2.45
CA LYS A 99 12.83 4.97 -1.40
C LYS A 99 13.35 3.80 -0.55
N GLU A 100 12.48 2.87 -0.16
CA GLU A 100 12.87 1.70 0.64
C GLU A 100 13.81 0.76 -0.13
N LYS A 101 13.49 0.45 -1.39
CA LYS A 101 14.36 -0.36 -2.26
C LYS A 101 15.73 0.30 -2.46
N LEU A 102 15.77 1.61 -2.71
CA LEU A 102 17.04 2.34 -2.83
C LEU A 102 17.82 2.31 -1.51
N ASN A 103 17.17 2.51 -0.36
CA ASN A 103 17.84 2.40 0.93
C ASN A 103 18.43 1.01 1.19
N GLN A 104 17.74 -0.06 0.77
CA GLN A 104 18.26 -1.41 0.89
C GLN A 104 19.48 -1.63 -0.02
N ILE A 105 19.39 -1.21 -1.29
CA ILE A 105 20.54 -1.28 -2.22
C ILE A 105 21.72 -0.45 -1.70
N ALA A 106 21.50 0.70 -1.06
CA ALA A 106 22.57 1.49 -0.46
C ALA A 106 23.31 0.72 0.64
N LYS A 107 22.58 -0.01 1.50
CA LYS A 107 23.18 -0.86 2.54
C LYS A 107 23.97 -2.01 1.92
N ASP A 108 23.39 -2.67 0.93
CA ASP A 108 24.01 -3.81 0.25
C ASP A 108 25.24 -3.39 -0.56
N LEU A 109 25.22 -2.20 -1.16
CA LEU A 109 26.37 -1.60 -1.84
C LEU A 109 27.52 -1.35 -0.88
N LYS A 110 27.24 -0.78 0.29
CA LYS A 110 28.25 -0.54 1.31
C LYS A 110 28.92 -1.85 1.73
N LEU A 111 28.12 -2.89 1.99
CA LEU A 111 28.64 -4.22 2.31
C LEU A 111 29.49 -4.79 1.17
N ALA A 112 29.01 -4.73 -0.07
CA ALA A 112 29.75 -5.24 -1.22
C ALA A 112 31.08 -4.50 -1.46
N GLU A 113 31.12 -3.18 -1.23
CA GLU A 113 32.35 -2.39 -1.28
C GLU A 113 33.33 -2.77 -0.17
N ASP A 114 32.83 -2.97 1.05
CA ASP A 114 33.62 -3.43 2.22
C ASP A 114 34.20 -4.84 2.02
N TYR A 115 33.46 -5.74 1.35
CA TYR A 115 33.91 -7.09 0.99
C TYR A 115 34.69 -7.16 -0.34
N HIS A 116 34.88 -6.03 -1.02
CA HIS A 116 35.54 -5.93 -2.33
C HIS A 116 34.90 -6.79 -3.44
N ASP A 117 33.59 -7.08 -3.33
CA ASP A 117 32.84 -7.83 -4.34
C ASP A 117 32.43 -6.91 -5.50
N ARG A 118 33.28 -6.86 -6.51
CA ARG A 118 33.09 -5.99 -7.68
C ARG A 118 31.89 -6.40 -8.54
N GLU A 119 31.52 -7.69 -8.54
CA GLU A 119 30.36 -8.16 -9.32
C GLU A 119 29.06 -7.72 -8.64
N ALA A 120 28.97 -7.88 -7.32
CA ALA A 120 27.84 -7.38 -6.55
C ALA A 120 27.69 -5.86 -6.66
N VAL A 121 28.79 -5.09 -6.57
CA VAL A 121 28.75 -3.62 -6.76
C VAL A 121 28.20 -3.24 -8.13
N LYS A 122 28.66 -3.90 -9.20
CA LYS A 122 28.18 -3.62 -10.57
C LYS A 122 26.68 -3.96 -10.72
N TYR A 123 26.27 -5.11 -10.18
CA TYR A 123 24.87 -5.54 -10.20
C TYR A 123 23.96 -4.57 -9.46
N LEU A 124 24.32 -4.19 -8.23
CA LEU A 124 23.54 -3.30 -7.37
C LEU A 124 23.44 -1.88 -7.96
N ARG A 125 24.49 -1.36 -8.60
CA ARG A 125 24.43 -0.07 -9.31
C ARG A 125 23.48 -0.11 -10.51
N ASN A 126 23.42 -1.22 -11.24
CA ASN A 126 22.46 -1.37 -12.33
C ASN A 126 21.02 -1.40 -11.80
N GLN A 127 20.77 -2.14 -10.71
CA GLN A 127 19.46 -2.16 -10.04
C GLN A 127 19.04 -0.76 -9.54
N TRP A 128 19.96 -0.02 -8.94
CA TRP A 128 19.75 1.37 -8.51
C TRP A 128 19.27 2.26 -9.68
N ASN A 129 19.98 2.20 -10.80
CA ASN A 129 19.64 3.00 -11.98
C ASN A 129 18.31 2.58 -12.62
N GLN A 130 17.95 1.30 -12.57
CA GLN A 130 16.64 0.83 -13.04
C GLN A 130 15.51 1.42 -12.18
N ILE A 131 15.67 1.47 -10.85
CA ILE A 131 14.65 2.02 -9.95
C ILE A 131 14.49 3.54 -10.13
N LEU A 132 15.58 4.28 -10.37
CA LEU A 132 15.52 5.72 -10.62
C LEU A 132 14.83 6.08 -11.94
N ASN A 133 14.96 5.23 -12.96
CA ASN A 133 14.40 5.49 -14.30
C ASN A 133 13.04 4.81 -14.56
N SER A 134 12.59 3.94 -13.64
CA SER A 134 11.20 3.46 -13.53
C SER A 134 10.30 4.52 -12.89
#